data_AF-A0A1H8J1Z9-F1
#
_entry.id   AF-A0A1H8J1Z9-F1
#
_cell.length_a   1.000
_cell.length_b   1.000
_cell.length_c   1.000
_cell.angle_alpha   90.00
_cell.angle_beta   90.00
_cell.angle_gamma   90.00
#
_symmetry.space_group_name_H-M   'P 1'
#
loop_
_entity.id
_entity.type
_entity.pdbx_description
1 polymer ?
#
loop_
_entity_poly.entity_id
_entity_poly.type
_entity_poly.pdbx_seq_one_letter_code
_entity_poly.pdbx_strand_id
1 'polypeptide(L)'
;MSYRDGAPRTSRSGLEAIDYSCLSKKAKDVPFDIYKQLFHLMIRKCNRHTKRKLKFPKELLVIDSTKITVEIGRLPWVPLKGSRAGVKLNVALRQSTGQPHKVVESTGNHHDICSSDELFDSAFINVADRAYAKCKRFDEY
;
A
#
# COMPACT_ATOMS: atom_id res chain seq x y z
N MET A 1 10.72 -9.09 17.72
CA MET A 1 11.71 -9.14 18.81
C MET A 1 11.29 -8.17 19.88
N SER A 2 11.05 -8.65 21.09
CA SER A 2 10.74 -7.82 22.26
C SER A 2 12.02 -7.30 22.93
N TYR A 3 11.91 -6.29 23.80
CA TYR A 3 13.04 -5.85 24.64
C TYR A 3 13.59 -6.97 25.53
N ARG A 4 12.75 -7.95 25.92
CA ARG A 4 13.17 -9.15 26.65
C ARG A 4 14.05 -10.08 25.80
N ASP A 5 13.79 -10.15 24.50
CA ASP A 5 14.63 -10.92 23.57
C ASP A 5 15.94 -10.19 23.23
N GLY A 6 15.96 -8.85 23.38
CA GLY A 6 17.08 -7.98 23.04
C GLY A 6 18.13 -7.83 24.16
N ALA A 7 17.69 -7.71 25.41
CA ALA A 7 18.56 -7.60 26.59
C ALA A 7 19.69 -8.66 26.67
N PRO A 8 19.42 -9.97 26.51
CA PRO A 8 20.48 -10.98 26.55
C PRO A 8 21.40 -10.98 25.32
N ARG A 9 21.07 -10.22 24.26
CA ARG A 9 21.85 -10.12 23.02
C ARG A 9 22.82 -8.94 23.02
N THR A 10 22.78 -8.06 24.03
CA THR A 10 23.70 -6.91 24.12
C THR A 10 25.14 -7.36 24.33
N SER A 11 25.35 -8.41 25.13
CA SER A 11 26.66 -9.04 25.36
C SER A 11 27.32 -9.53 24.06
N ARG A 12 26.53 -10.13 23.15
CA ARG A 12 26.99 -10.56 21.83
C ARG A 12 27.36 -9.41 20.90
N SER A 13 26.91 -8.20 21.24
CA SER A 13 27.15 -6.97 20.50
C SER A 13 28.30 -6.14 21.09
N GLY A 14 29.02 -6.68 22.09
CA GLY A 14 30.10 -5.97 22.79
C GLY A 14 29.63 -4.92 23.79
N LEU A 15 28.34 -4.91 24.13
CA LEU A 15 27.74 -3.99 25.11
C LEU A 15 27.53 -4.73 26.44
N GLU A 16 27.53 -3.98 27.54
CA GLU A 16 27.24 -4.54 28.86
C GLU A 16 25.87 -5.23 28.89
N ALA A 17 25.79 -6.30 29.66
CA ALA A 17 24.54 -7.01 29.90
C ALA A 17 23.62 -6.09 30.72
N ILE A 18 22.52 -5.64 30.10
CA ILE A 18 21.55 -4.76 30.74
C ILE A 18 20.21 -5.46 30.86
N ASP A 19 19.49 -5.18 31.95
CA ASP A 19 18.14 -5.70 32.12
C ASP A 19 17.16 -5.09 31.11
N TYR A 20 16.13 -5.84 30.73
CA TYR A 20 15.12 -5.41 29.77
C TYR A 20 14.39 -4.14 30.22
N SER A 21 14.22 -3.96 31.54
CA SER A 21 13.56 -2.77 32.09
C SER A 21 14.44 -1.51 31.91
N CYS A 22 15.77 -1.65 32.00
CA CYS A 22 16.72 -0.58 31.75
C CYS A 22 16.72 -0.18 30.27
N LEU A 23 16.78 -1.18 29.37
CA LEU A 23 16.71 -0.98 27.93
C LEU A 23 15.40 -0.27 27.51
N SER A 24 14.26 -0.71 28.06
CA SER A 24 12.96 -0.09 27.75
C SER A 24 12.83 1.33 28.28
N LYS A 25 13.42 1.67 29.43
CA LYS A 25 13.42 3.04 29.97
C LYS A 25 14.23 3.96 29.05
N LYS A 26 15.46 3.57 28.70
CA LYS A 26 16.33 4.36 27.82
C LYS A 26 15.80 4.49 26.39
N ALA A 27 15.10 3.48 25.88
CA ALA A 27 14.44 3.56 24.59
C ALA A 27 13.41 4.70 24.50
N LYS A 28 12.76 5.07 25.61
CA LYS A 28 11.83 6.21 25.65
C LYS A 28 12.53 7.56 25.47
N ASP A 29 13.80 7.64 25.87
CA ASP A 29 14.62 8.84 25.77
C ASP A 29 15.21 9.02 24.36
N VAL A 30 15.11 8.00 23.49
CA VAL A 30 15.60 8.06 22.11
C VAL A 30 14.63 8.89 21.25
N PRO A 31 15.11 9.97 20.58
CA PRO A 31 14.29 10.74 19.66
C PRO A 31 13.64 9.87 18.56
N PHE A 32 12.37 10.13 18.28
CA PHE A 32 11.60 9.38 17.27
C PHE A 32 12.26 9.37 15.88
N ASP A 33 12.99 10.43 15.52
CA ASP A 33 13.68 10.54 14.23
C ASP A 33 14.70 9.42 13.99
N ILE A 34 15.33 8.91 15.05
CA ILE A 34 16.28 7.79 14.94
C ILE A 34 15.54 6.51 14.53
N TYR A 35 14.38 6.22 15.14
CA TYR A 35 13.56 5.08 14.75
C TYR A 35 13.05 5.21 13.32
N LYS A 36 12.65 6.42 12.90
CA LYS A 36 12.24 6.71 11.52
C LYS A 36 13.37 6.47 10.52
N GLN A 37 14.58 6.95 10.82
CA GLN A 37 15.76 6.72 9.98
C GLN A 37 16.10 5.23 9.89
N LEU A 38 16.09 4.52 11.02
CA LEU A 38 16.33 3.08 11.07
C LEU A 38 15.30 2.31 10.23
N PHE A 39 14.02 2.67 10.34
CA PHE A 39 12.95 2.09 9.53
C PHE A 39 13.18 2.31 8.03
N HIS A 40 13.52 3.53 7.61
CA HIS A 40 13.86 3.81 6.21
C HIS A 40 15.09 3.04 5.72
N LEU A 41 16.12 2.87 6.56
CA LEU A 41 17.28 2.03 6.25
C LEU A 41 16.88 0.58 6.06
N MET A 42 15.99 0.04 6.91
CA MET A 42 15.45 -1.31 6.77
C MET A 42 14.66 -1.45 5.47
N ILE A 43 13.73 -0.54 5.17
CA ILE A 43 12.99 -0.53 3.89
C ILE A 43 13.97 -0.56 2.72
N ARG A 44 14.99 0.30 2.72
CA ARG A 44 15.97 0.37 1.64
C ARG A 44 16.73 -0.94 1.45
N LYS A 45 17.20 -1.56 2.54
CA LYS A 45 17.94 -2.83 2.50
C LYS A 45 17.04 -3.99 2.04
N CYS A 46 15.86 -4.11 2.64
CA CYS A 46 14.90 -5.15 2.31
C CYS A 46 14.43 -5.02 0.86
N ASN A 47 14.01 -3.83 0.42
CA ASN A 47 13.57 -3.61 -0.96
C ASN A 47 14.65 -3.92 -1.98
N ARG A 48 15.94 -3.64 -1.70
CA ARG A 48 17.04 -3.97 -2.61
C ARG A 48 17.20 -5.48 -2.78
N HIS A 49 17.15 -6.24 -1.68
CA HIS A 49 17.25 -7.70 -1.72
C HIS A 49 16.02 -8.32 -2.39
N THR A 50 14.84 -7.86 -2.02
CA THR A 50 13.55 -8.26 -2.58
C THR A 50 13.51 -8.00 -4.09
N LYS A 51 13.88 -6.81 -4.58
CA LYS A 51 13.94 -6.51 -6.03
C LYS A 51 14.90 -7.42 -6.81
N ARG A 52 16.01 -7.85 -6.20
CA ARG A 52 16.98 -8.76 -6.86
C ARG A 52 16.46 -10.20 -6.94
N LYS A 53 15.72 -10.64 -5.92
CA LYS A 53 15.13 -11.99 -5.85
C LYS A 53 13.83 -12.11 -6.63
N LEU A 54 12.98 -11.08 -6.56
CA LEU A 54 11.69 -10.99 -7.22
C LEU A 54 11.80 -10.39 -8.62
N LYS A 55 12.68 -10.94 -9.47
CA LYS A 55 12.63 -10.63 -10.91
C LYS A 55 11.37 -11.29 -11.48
N PHE A 56 10.22 -10.66 -11.26
CA PHE A 56 8.98 -11.09 -11.88
C PHE A 56 9.09 -10.90 -13.40
N PRO A 57 8.72 -11.90 -14.20
CA PRO A 57 8.75 -11.79 -15.66
C PRO A 57 7.70 -10.79 -16.18
N LYS A 58 6.65 -10.52 -15.39
CA LYS A 58 5.58 -9.57 -15.68
C LYS A 58 5.63 -8.39 -14.71
N GLU A 59 5.38 -7.18 -15.22
CA GLU A 59 5.29 -5.96 -14.42
C GLU A 59 4.03 -5.99 -13.52
N LEU A 60 4.08 -5.31 -12.35
CA LEU A 60 2.91 -5.15 -11.50
C LEU A 60 2.00 -4.02 -12.04
N LEU A 61 0.70 -4.32 -12.10
CA LEU A 61 -0.35 -3.35 -12.39
C LEU A 61 -1.17 -3.11 -11.13
N VAL A 62 -1.02 -1.93 -10.53
CA VAL A 62 -1.66 -1.55 -9.26
C VAL A 62 -2.99 -0.87 -9.56
N ILE A 63 -4.09 -1.44 -9.07
CA ILE A 63 -5.44 -0.93 -9.31
C ILE A 63 -5.99 -0.36 -8.00
N ASP A 64 -6.43 0.90 -8.07
CA ASP A 64 -7.03 1.61 -6.94
C ASP A 64 -8.16 2.53 -7.41
N SER A 65 -9.07 2.88 -6.48
CA SER A 65 -10.15 3.82 -6.76
C SER A 65 -9.97 5.13 -5.98
N THR A 66 -10.14 6.25 -6.67
CA THR A 66 -10.14 7.59 -6.06
C THR A 66 -11.48 8.27 -6.33
N LYS A 67 -12.10 8.83 -5.28
CA LYS A 67 -13.31 9.63 -5.40
C LYS A 67 -12.99 11.11 -5.30
N ILE A 68 -13.30 11.85 -6.34
CA ILE A 68 -13.15 13.30 -6.41
C ILE A 68 -14.53 13.91 -6.13
N THR A 69 -14.67 14.63 -5.02
CA THR A 69 -15.92 15.32 -4.67
C THR A 69 -15.79 16.82 -4.76
N VAL A 70 -16.83 17.47 -5.28
CA VAL A 70 -16.95 18.92 -5.43
C VAL A 70 -18.29 19.40 -4.86
N GLU A 71 -18.41 20.72 -4.68
CA GLU A 71 -19.70 21.35 -4.35
C GLU A 71 -20.74 21.17 -5.46
N ILE A 72 -22.01 21.22 -5.07
CA ILE A 72 -23.14 21.11 -5.99
C ILE A 72 -23.05 22.22 -7.06
N GLY A 73 -23.38 21.88 -8.31
CA GLY A 73 -23.30 22.80 -9.46
C GLY A 73 -21.97 22.81 -10.22
N ARG A 74 -20.86 22.33 -9.66
CA ARG A 74 -19.58 22.18 -10.40
C ARG A 74 -19.54 20.95 -11.30
N LEU A 75 -20.24 19.88 -10.91
CA LEU A 75 -20.43 18.67 -11.71
C LEU A 75 -21.94 18.31 -11.73
N PRO A 76 -22.77 19.07 -12.48
CA PRO A 76 -24.22 18.93 -12.43
C PRO A 76 -24.72 17.57 -12.94
N TRP A 77 -23.90 16.86 -13.71
CA TRP A 77 -24.20 15.55 -14.29
C TRP A 77 -23.85 14.36 -13.37
N VAL A 78 -23.19 14.58 -12.21
CA VAL A 78 -22.95 13.53 -11.19
C VAL A 78 -23.32 14.00 -9.78
N PRO A 79 -24.62 14.20 -9.50
CA PRO A 79 -25.06 14.50 -8.15
C PRO A 79 -24.83 13.30 -7.23
N LEU A 80 -24.26 13.55 -6.05
CA LEU A 80 -24.19 12.58 -4.96
C LEU A 80 -25.31 12.90 -3.96
N LYS A 81 -25.66 11.96 -3.07
CA LYS A 81 -26.63 12.23 -2.00
C LYS A 81 -26.14 13.40 -1.12
N GLY A 82 -26.98 14.42 -0.95
CA GLY A 82 -26.68 15.66 -0.20
C GLY A 82 -26.27 16.83 -1.09
N SER A 83 -25.59 17.84 -0.53
CA SER A 83 -25.13 19.05 -1.26
C SER A 83 -23.77 18.87 -1.94
N ARG A 84 -23.49 17.68 -2.51
CA ARG A 84 -22.19 17.37 -3.14
C ARG A 84 -22.40 16.69 -4.48
N ALA A 85 -21.45 16.89 -5.39
CA ALA A 85 -21.32 16.14 -6.63
C ALA A 85 -19.95 15.46 -6.67
N GLY A 86 -19.76 14.39 -7.43
CA GLY A 86 -18.45 13.78 -7.50
C GLY A 86 -18.34 12.53 -8.35
N VAL A 87 -17.17 12.36 -8.96
CA VAL A 87 -16.82 11.26 -9.85
C VAL A 87 -15.90 10.31 -9.11
N LYS A 88 -16.05 9.01 -9.34
CA LYS A 88 -15.13 7.98 -8.88
C LYS A 88 -14.33 7.47 -10.07
N LEU A 89 -13.01 7.53 -9.95
CA LEU A 89 -12.06 7.06 -10.95
C LEU A 89 -11.40 5.79 -10.43
N ASN A 90 -11.50 4.71 -11.20
CA ASN A 90 -10.76 3.49 -10.96
C ASN A 90 -9.57 3.48 -11.91
N VAL A 91 -8.36 3.39 -11.37
CA VAL A 91 -7.13 3.59 -12.14
C VAL A 91 -6.25 2.36 -12.00
N ALA A 92 -5.79 1.82 -13.12
CA ALA A 92 -4.73 0.84 -13.21
C ALA A 92 -3.41 1.56 -13.48
N LEU A 93 -2.47 1.53 -12.53
CA LEU A 93 -1.16 2.19 -12.57
C LEU A 93 -0.05 1.17 -12.77
N ARG A 94 0.83 1.45 -13.72
CA ARG A 94 2.06 0.67 -13.92
C ARG A 94 3.05 0.99 -12.81
N GLN A 95 3.42 -0.03 -12.02
CA GLN A 95 4.28 0.19 -10.86
C GLN A 95 5.68 0.69 -11.24
N SER A 96 6.21 0.30 -12.40
CA SER A 96 7.60 0.64 -12.76
C SER A 96 7.74 2.10 -13.23
N THR A 97 6.74 2.63 -13.94
CA THR A 97 6.77 3.98 -14.53
C THR A 97 5.91 4.99 -13.77
N GLY A 98 4.99 4.53 -12.92
CA GLY A 98 3.98 5.37 -12.27
C GLY A 98 2.94 5.93 -13.23
N GLN A 99 2.87 5.42 -14.47
CA GLN A 99 1.94 5.91 -15.48
C GLN A 99 0.60 5.17 -15.42
N PRO A 100 -0.52 5.86 -15.70
CA PRO A 100 -1.81 5.21 -15.87
C PRO A 100 -1.79 4.31 -17.11
N HIS A 101 -2.14 3.05 -16.92
CA HIS A 101 -2.40 2.08 -17.98
C HIS A 101 -3.83 2.21 -18.48
N LYS A 102 -4.78 2.29 -17.54
CA LYS A 102 -6.20 2.41 -17.83
C LYS A 102 -6.92 3.16 -16.73
N VAL A 103 -7.96 3.90 -17.10
CA VAL A 103 -8.82 4.66 -16.19
C VAL A 103 -10.27 4.36 -16.56
N VAL A 104 -11.08 4.04 -15.57
CA VAL A 104 -12.54 3.82 -15.71
C VAL A 104 -13.25 4.76 -14.75
N GLU A 105 -14.04 5.67 -15.30
CA GLU A 105 -14.85 6.60 -14.54
C GLU A 105 -16.22 6.02 -14.18
N SER A 106 -16.74 6.40 -13.02
CA SER A 106 -18.05 5.98 -12.55
C SER A 106 -18.68 7.05 -11.66
N THR A 107 -20.01 7.06 -11.60
CA THR A 107 -20.80 8.04 -10.83
C THR A 107 -20.91 7.70 -9.34
N GLY A 108 -20.05 6.83 -8.81
CA GLY A 108 -19.99 6.47 -7.39
C GLY A 108 -21.15 5.60 -6.87
N ASN A 109 -22.14 5.30 -7.71
CA ASN A 109 -23.24 4.38 -7.43
C ASN A 109 -22.97 2.93 -7.87
N HIS A 110 -21.86 2.70 -8.58
CA HIS A 110 -21.44 1.37 -9.02
C HIS A 110 -20.37 0.82 -8.08
N HIS A 111 -20.45 -0.49 -7.79
CA HIS A 111 -19.43 -1.19 -7.03
C HIS A 111 -18.15 -1.37 -7.86
N ASP A 112 -16.98 -1.34 -7.20
CA ASP A 112 -15.66 -1.44 -7.85
C ASP A 112 -15.45 -2.76 -8.60
N ILE A 113 -16.17 -3.81 -8.15
CA ILE A 113 -16.30 -5.10 -8.82
C ILE A 113 -16.74 -4.96 -10.29
N CYS A 114 -17.56 -3.96 -10.63
CA CYS A 114 -18.02 -3.76 -12.02
C CYS A 114 -16.90 -3.28 -12.94
N SER A 115 -15.96 -2.48 -12.43
CA SER A 115 -14.82 -1.96 -13.20
C SER A 115 -13.64 -2.93 -13.27
N SER A 116 -13.68 -4.02 -12.48
CA SER A 116 -12.57 -4.97 -12.35
C SER A 116 -12.20 -5.66 -13.67
N ASP A 117 -13.20 -6.10 -14.45
CA ASP A 117 -12.97 -6.79 -15.73
C ASP A 117 -12.33 -5.88 -16.77
N GLU A 118 -12.62 -4.58 -16.72
CA GLU A 118 -12.02 -3.61 -17.62
C GLU A 118 -10.58 -3.24 -17.21
N LEU A 119 -10.27 -3.17 -15.92
CA LEU A 119 -8.98 -2.69 -15.42
C LEU A 119 -7.90 -3.77 -15.34
N PHE A 120 -8.29 -5.03 -15.20
CA PHE A 120 -7.36 -6.13 -15.12
C PHE A 120 -6.79 -6.48 -16.49
N ASP A 121 -5.49 -6.76 -16.52
CA ASP A 121 -4.78 -7.14 -17.74
C ASP A 121 -3.93 -8.39 -17.47
N SER A 122 -4.13 -9.43 -18.29
CA SER A 122 -3.42 -10.71 -18.16
C SER A 122 -1.92 -10.62 -18.49
N ALA A 123 -1.50 -9.55 -19.19
CA ALA A 123 -0.09 -9.27 -19.45
C ALA A 123 0.68 -8.85 -18.19
N PHE A 124 -0.02 -8.46 -17.12
CA PHE A 124 0.55 -7.95 -15.87
C PHE A 124 0.21 -8.85 -14.67
N ILE A 125 0.93 -8.62 -13.57
CA ILE A 125 0.50 -9.12 -12.26
C ILE A 125 -0.41 -8.06 -11.64
N ASN A 126 -1.70 -8.35 -11.62
CA ASN A 126 -2.70 -7.44 -11.10
C ASN A 126 -2.66 -7.38 -9.57
N VAL A 127 -2.52 -6.19 -9.01
CA VAL A 127 -2.50 -5.91 -7.57
C VAL A 127 -3.65 -4.96 -7.28
N ALA A 128 -4.67 -5.45 -6.60
CA ALA A 128 -5.85 -4.68 -6.23
C ALA A 128 -6.28 -5.01 -4.80
N ASP A 129 -7.11 -4.15 -4.21
CA ASP A 129 -7.72 -4.42 -2.91
C ASP A 129 -8.81 -5.51 -2.99
N ARG A 130 -9.38 -5.87 -1.83
CA ARG A 130 -10.47 -6.86 -1.76
C ARG A 130 -11.75 -6.39 -2.47
N ALA A 131 -11.97 -5.09 -2.63
CA ALA A 131 -13.16 -4.59 -3.31
C ALA A 131 -13.18 -4.96 -4.80
N TYR A 132 -12.03 -5.29 -5.40
CA TYR A 132 -11.94 -5.82 -6.77
C TYR A 132 -11.92 -7.36 -6.86
N ALA A 133 -11.96 -8.07 -5.74
CA ALA A 133 -11.92 -9.53 -5.72
C ALA A 133 -13.31 -10.14 -6.04
N LYS A 134 -13.48 -10.75 -7.22
CA LYS A 134 -14.58 -11.68 -7.51
C LYS A 134 -14.16 -13.09 -7.10
N CYS A 135 -14.92 -13.73 -6.19
CA CYS A 135 -14.60 -15.06 -5.65
C CYS A 135 -14.40 -16.13 -6.74
N LYS A 136 -15.18 -16.10 -7.83
CA LYS A 136 -15.06 -17.05 -8.96
C LYS A 136 -13.78 -16.91 -9.81
N ARG A 137 -13.09 -15.76 -9.72
CA ARG A 137 -11.98 -15.41 -10.62
C ARG A 137 -10.62 -15.88 -10.08
N PHE A 138 -10.55 -16.25 -8.80
CA PHE A 138 -9.37 -16.92 -8.25
C PHE A 138 -9.23 -18.37 -8.75
N ASP A 139 -10.32 -18.98 -9.23
CA ASP A 139 -10.32 -20.36 -9.74
C ASP A 139 -9.81 -20.46 -11.20
N GLU A 140 -9.62 -19.33 -11.89
CA GLU A 140 -9.15 -19.27 -13.30
C GLU A 140 -7.61 -19.12 -13.43
N TYR A 141 -6.89 -19.03 -12.31
CA TYR A 141 -5.43 -18.90 -12.23
C TYR A 141 -4.76 -20.16 -11.66
#